data_AF-A0ABD2M634-F1
#
_entry.id   AF-A0ABD2M634-F1
#
_cell.length_a   1.000
_cell.length_b   1.000
_cell.length_c   1.000
_cell.angle_alpha   90.00
_cell.angle_beta   90.00
_cell.angle_gamma   90.00
#
_symmetry.space_group_name_H-M   'P 1'
#
loop_
_entity.id
_entity.type
_entity.pdbx_description
1 polymer ?
#
loop_
_entity_poly.entity_id
_entity_poly.type
_entity_poly.pdbx_seq_one_letter_code
_entity_poly.pdbx_strand_id
1 'polypeptide(L)' 'MATASKASRVFSILERAKLVCWFEETNSYTQTARRFRTEFGMDPPPREQVKKWHDTFLKTGTIGKKNGEGNGTTDGQMAL' A
#
# COMPACT_ATOMS: atom_id res chain seq x y z
N MET A 1 0.67 20.10 -19.25
CA MET A 1 0.36 18.77 -18.69
C MET A 1 0.39 18.89 -17.17
N ALA A 2 -0.77 18.95 -16.51
CA ALA A 2 -0.84 19.17 -15.06
C ALA A 2 -0.47 17.87 -14.32
N THR A 3 0.68 17.84 -13.66
CA THR A 3 1.05 16.79 -12.73
C THR A 3 0.24 16.98 -11.45
N ALA A 4 -0.89 16.29 -11.35
CA ALA A 4 -1.70 16.29 -10.14
C ALA A 4 -0.91 15.61 -9.00
N SER A 5 -0.42 16.41 -8.07
CA SER A 5 0.13 15.95 -6.79
C SER A 5 -0.97 15.19 -6.05
N LYS A 6 -1.02 13.85 -6.21
CA LYS A 6 -2.07 13.00 -5.66
C LYS A 6 -1.91 12.99 -4.13
N ALA A 7 -2.81 13.70 -3.45
CA ALA A 7 -2.93 13.69 -1.99
C ALA A 7 -2.96 12.23 -1.53
N SER A 8 -1.92 11.82 -0.81
CA SER A 8 -1.76 10.46 -0.33
C SER A 8 -2.68 10.27 0.87
N ARG A 9 -3.96 9.97 0.62
CA ARG A 9 -4.85 9.53 1.69
C ARG A 9 -4.27 8.28 2.35
N VAL A 10 -4.38 8.22 3.67
CA VAL A 10 -4.01 7.02 4.42
C VAL A 10 -5.15 6.02 4.25
N PHE A 11 -4.88 4.92 3.54
CA PHE A 11 -5.80 3.79 3.45
C PHE A 11 -5.66 2.94 4.72
N SER A 12 -6.80 2.58 5.30
CA SER A 12 -6.89 1.62 6.40
C SER A 12 -6.33 0.25 6.00
N ILE A 13 -5.95 -0.56 7.00
CA ILE A 13 -5.45 -1.92 6.75
C ILE A 13 -6.51 -2.75 6.01
N LEU A 14 -7.79 -2.57 6.33
CA LEU A 14 -8.90 -3.28 5.70
C LEU A 14 -9.04 -2.90 4.22
N GLU A 15 -9.02 -1.60 3.87
CA GLU A 15 -9.06 -1.16 2.47
C GLU A 15 -7.88 -1.75 1.68
N ARG A 16 -6.68 -1.72 2.25
CA ARG A 16 -5.47 -2.27 1.62
C ARG A 16 -5.56 -3.78 1.45
N ALA A 17 -6.08 -4.49 2.45
CA ALA A 17 -6.26 -5.93 2.41
C ALA A 17 -7.26 -6.37 1.34
N LYS A 18 -8.40 -5.71 1.26
CA LYS A 18 -9.39 -5.99 0.20
C LYS A 18 -8.83 -5.73 -1.19
N LEU A 19 -8.09 -4.63 -1.37
CA LEU A 19 -7.44 -4.33 -2.65
C LEU A 19 -6.45 -5.42 -3.07
N VAL A 20 -5.58 -5.87 -2.16
CA VAL A 20 -4.61 -6.95 -2.45
C VAL A 20 -5.34 -8.26 -2.77
N CYS A 21 -6.37 -8.60 -1.99
CA CYS A 21 -7.18 -9.80 -2.19
C CYS A 21 -7.88 -9.81 -3.57
N TRP A 22 -8.59 -8.74 -3.92
CA TRP A 22 -9.25 -8.64 -5.23
C TRP A 22 -8.26 -8.52 -6.39
N PHE A 23 -7.09 -7.94 -6.17
CA PHE A 23 -6.06 -7.83 -7.19
C PHE A 23 -5.46 -9.19 -7.54
N GLU A 24 -5.23 -10.04 -6.54
CA GLU A 24 -4.87 -11.43 -6.75
C GLU A 24 -5.99 -12.13 -7.54
N GLU A 25 -7.22 -12.11 -7.03
CA GLU A 25 -8.33 -12.90 -7.57
C GLU A 25 -8.64 -12.57 -9.04
N THR A 26 -8.57 -11.29 -9.40
CA THR A 26 -8.95 -10.83 -10.74
C THR A 26 -7.76 -10.64 -11.68
N ASN A 27 -6.53 -10.66 -11.14
CA ASN A 27 -5.30 -10.26 -11.82
C ASN A 27 -5.37 -8.92 -12.57
N SER A 28 -6.35 -8.06 -12.25
CA SER A 28 -6.72 -6.91 -13.06
C SER A 28 -7.03 -5.69 -12.21
N TYR A 29 -6.12 -4.71 -12.25
CA TYR A 29 -6.29 -3.46 -11.52
C TYR A 29 -7.60 -2.75 -11.86
N THR A 30 -8.05 -2.79 -13.12
CA THR A 30 -9.27 -2.11 -13.57
C THR A 30 -10.52 -2.72 -12.91
N GLN A 31 -10.56 -4.04 -12.76
CA GLN A 31 -11.65 -4.76 -12.10
C GLN A 31 -11.61 -4.52 -10.59
N THR A 32 -10.43 -4.61 -9.97
CA THR A 32 -10.22 -4.27 -8.55
C THR A 32 -10.63 -2.83 -8.23
N ALA A 33 -10.25 -1.88 -9.08
CA ALA A 33 -10.58 -0.46 -8.97
C ALA A 33 -12.10 -0.21 -9.02
N ARG A 34 -12.79 -0.90 -9.94
CA ARG A 34 -14.25 -0.83 -10.04
C ARG A 34 -14.92 -1.33 -8.76
N ARG A 35 -14.52 -2.50 -8.25
CA ARG A 35 -15.05 -3.06 -7.00
C ARG A 35 -14.79 -2.14 -5.80
N PHE A 36 -13.59 -1.57 -5.71
CA PHE A 36 -13.24 -0.63 -4.65
C PHE A 36 -14.14 0.62 -4.66
N ARG A 37 -14.41 1.19 -5.83
CA ARG A 37 -15.34 2.32 -5.97
C ARG A 37 -16.76 1.96 -5.56
N THR A 38 -17.24 0.78 -5.92
CA THR A 38 -18.58 0.31 -5.54
C THR A 38 -18.70 0.07 -4.04
N GLU A 39 -17.66 -0.46 -3.39
CA GLU A 39 -17.72 -0.82 -1.97
C GLU A 39 -17.45 0.37 -1.03
N PHE A 40 -16.48 1.23 -1.36
CA PHE A 40 -16.06 2.35 -0.50
C PHE A 40 -16.58 3.71 -0.98
N GLY A 41 -17.12 3.82 -2.19
CA GLY A 41 -17.58 5.10 -2.76
C GLY A 41 -16.46 6.09 -3.07
N MET A 42 -15.21 5.62 -3.20
CA MET A 42 -14.02 6.49 -3.32
C MET A 42 -13.06 5.99 -4.41
N ASP A 43 -12.17 6.86 -4.89
CA ASP A 43 -11.16 6.49 -5.89
C ASP A 43 -10.09 5.57 -5.26
N PRO A 44 -9.73 4.46 -5.93
CA PRO A 44 -8.68 3.57 -5.46
C PRO A 44 -7.29 4.24 -5.46
N PRO A 45 -6.35 3.68 -4.69
CA PRO A 45 -4.95 4.07 -4.77
C PRO A 45 -4.39 3.75 -6.17
N PRO A 46 -3.35 4.48 -6.61
CA PRO A 46 -2.70 4.21 -7.89
C PRO A 46 -2.19 2.76 -7.99
N ARG A 47 -2.20 2.23 -9.21
CA ARG A 47 -1.80 0.84 -9.53
C ARG A 47 -0.45 0.46 -8.94
N GLU A 48 0.55 1.33 -9.05
CA GLU A 48 1.90 1.09 -8.52
C GLU A 48 1.90 0.87 -7.00
N GLN A 49 1.03 1.58 -6.27
CA GLN A 49 0.89 1.42 -4.82
C GLN A 49 0.19 0.10 -4.47
N VAL A 50 -0.82 -0.31 -5.24
CA VAL A 50 -1.49 -1.61 -5.07
C VAL A 50 -0.50 -2.76 -5.33
N LYS A 51 0.29 -2.66 -6.40
CA LYS A 51 1.35 -3.64 -6.69
C LYS A 51 2.37 -3.74 -5.57
N LYS A 52 2.81 -2.60 -5.02
CA LYS A 52 3.75 -2.58 -3.88
C LYS A 52 3.17 -3.31 -2.67
N TRP A 53 1.89 -3.12 -2.37
CA TRP A 53 1.24 -3.86 -1.27
C TRP A 53 1.11 -5.34 -1.56
N HIS A 54 0.77 -5.71 -2.79
CA HIS A 54 0.69 -7.10 -3.22
C HIS A 54 2.05 -7.80 -3.12
N ASP A 55 3.12 -7.17 -3.61
CA ASP A 55 4.49 -7.70 -3.50
C ASP A 55 4.94 -7.84 -2.05
N THR A 56 4.71 -6.81 -1.22
CA THR A 56 5.01 -6.86 0.22
C THR A 56 4.24 -7.99 0.92
N PHE A 57 2.98 -8.20 0.54
CA PHE A 57 2.15 -9.28 1.07
C PHE A 57 2.68 -10.65 0.67
N LEU A 58 3.06 -10.85 -0.59
CA LEU A 58 3.67 -12.11 -1.04
C LEU A 58 5.02 -12.38 -0.36
N LYS A 59 5.80 -11.33 -0.10
CA LYS A 59 7.13 -11.46 0.52
C LYS A 59 7.10 -11.69 2.03
N THR A 60 6.22 -10.97 2.74
CA THR A 60 6.25 -10.88 4.21
C THR A 60 4.99 -11.49 4.87
N GLY A 61 3.94 -11.75 4.09
CA GLY A 61 2.63 -12.16 4.60
C GLY A 61 1.82 -11.03 5.24
N THR A 62 2.30 -9.79 5.21
CA THR A 62 1.71 -8.65 5.93
C THR A 62 1.43 -7.46 5.02
N ILE A 63 0.29 -6.81 5.21
CA ILE A 63 -0.15 -5.62 4.44
C ILE A 63 0.05 -4.32 5.25
N GLY A 64 0.17 -4.44 6.56
CA GLY A 64 0.47 -3.33 7.47
C GLY A 64 1.94 -2.93 7.44
N LYS A 65 2.24 -1.70 7.88
CA LYS A 65 3.62 -1.37 8.27
C LYS A 65 3.93 -2.18 9.52
N LYS A 66 5.05 -2.91 9.50
CA LYS A 66 5.64 -3.46 10.72
C LYS A 66 6.05 -2.24 11.57
N ASN A 67 5.32 -1.96 12.65
CA ASN A 67 5.79 -1.03 13.67
C ASN A 67 6.98 -1.69 14.35
N GLY A 68 8.16 -1.63 13.73
CA GLY A 68 9.33 -2.38 14.20
C GLY A 68 10.44 -2.55 13.18
N GLU A 69 10.61 -1.60 12.26
CA GLU A 69 11.88 -1.46 11.56
C GLU A 69 12.60 -0.29 12.24
N GLY A 70 13.51 -0.65 13.15
CA GLY A 70 14.21 0.28 14.01
C GLY A 70 14.89 1.36 13.20
N ASN A 71 14.66 2.60 13.59
CA ASN A 71 15.60 3.67 13.29
C ASN A 71 16.81 3.44 14.20
N GLY A 72 17.61 2.42 13.86
CA GLY A 72 18.93 2.23 14.41
C GLY A 72 19.84 3.29 13.80
N THR A 73 19.78 4.50 14.33
CA THR A 73 20.88 5.45 14.23
C THR A 73 22.07 4.78 14.90
N THR A 74 22.85 4.04 14.10
CA THR A 74 24.23 3.75 14.40
C THR A 74 25.01 4.98 14.01
N ASP A 75 24.90 6.04 14.83
CA ASP A 75 25.95 7.04 14.89
C ASP A 75 26.81 6.66 16.09
N GLY A 76 27.93 6.01 15.78
CA GLY A 76 28.94 5.68 16.77
C GLY A 76 29.57 6.95 17.31
N GLN A 77 29.07 7.46 18.44
CA GLN A 77 29.91 8.25 19.34
C GLN A 77 30.78 7.30 20.17
N MET A 78 31.85 6.81 19.52
CA MET A 78 33.14 6.74 20.20
C MET A 78 33.85 8.08 19.95
N ALA A 79 33.95 8.90 20.98
CA ALA A 79 35.01 9.91 21.09
C ALA A 79 35.17 10.29 22.58
N LEU A 80 36.12 9.60 23.21
CA LEU A 80 36.95 9.98 24.37
C LEU A 80 36.24 10.43 25.65
#